data_AF-A0A968DLQ8-F1
#
_entry.id   AF-A0A968DLQ8-F1
#
_cell.length_a   1.000
_cell.length_b   1.000
_cell.length_c   1.000
_cell.angle_alpha   90.00
_cell.angle_beta   90.00
_cell.angle_gamma   90.00
#
_symmetry.space_group_name_H-M   'P 1'
#
loop_
_entity.id
_entity.type
_entity.pdbx_description
1 polymer ?
#
loop_
_entity_poly.entity_id
_entity_poly.type
_entity_poly.pdbx_seq_one_letter_code
_entity_poly.pdbx_strand_id
1 'polypeptide(L)'
;GNEINLVGSNIFAKINTFAGNSPGGNIFLNSKKIHLDDSEISARAMWGKGGSIDIQSEILDVFGSRITSASFGDGGNVSILSDNVTLNDISFIVAEAIFGIGGSISIEAESITASWGSIFAISNQQGGDINITGTGPGSSLALNSSLISTDLGYNSENPDSAGDITVSNFDTITLSNRTLITSSIGPTQTSSPGLKLESGGNAGNISINALSSISLANQSSISTTSTVFFDGSVDNGPGGLINLQAPSISLAGGDLGGSSIDSSTRGEDSAGTIDIQGPNLAGSTLNITDSDITSSTFILA
;
A
#
# COMPACT_ATOMS: atom_id res chain seq x y z
N GLY A 1 -27.38 -12.75 -10.93
CA GLY A 1 -28.52 -12.12 -10.20
C GLY A 1 -27.97 -10.96 -9.41
N ASN A 2 -28.36 -9.74 -9.77
CA ASN A 2 -27.64 -8.47 -9.63
C ASN A 2 -26.13 -8.62 -9.80
N GLU A 3 -25.71 -8.44 -11.05
CA GLU A 3 -24.33 -8.40 -11.49
C GLU A 3 -24.11 -7.04 -12.15
N ILE A 4 -23.04 -6.35 -11.79
CA ILE A 4 -22.57 -5.18 -12.50
C ILE A 4 -21.42 -5.67 -13.36
N ASN A 5 -21.59 -5.59 -14.68
CA ASN A 5 -20.58 -5.99 -15.64
C ASN A 5 -20.17 -4.77 -16.47
N LEU A 6 -18.97 -4.26 -16.21
CA LEU A 6 -18.38 -3.14 -16.93
C LEU A 6 -17.25 -3.68 -17.80
N VAL A 7 -17.41 -3.56 -19.12
CA VAL A 7 -16.41 -3.96 -20.11
C VAL A 7 -16.12 -2.74 -20.98
N GLY A 8 -14.87 -2.27 -21.00
CA GLY A 8 -14.49 -1.03 -21.71
C GLY A 8 -15.29 0.20 -21.26
N SER A 9 -15.75 0.22 -20.00
CA SER A 9 -16.80 1.11 -19.51
C SER A 9 -16.32 2.00 -18.36
N ASN A 10 -17.01 3.12 -18.16
CA ASN A 10 -16.59 4.13 -17.20
C ASN A 10 -17.75 4.57 -16.29
N ILE A 11 -17.52 4.64 -14.97
CA ILE A 11 -18.42 5.25 -13.99
C ILE A 11 -17.70 6.44 -13.34
N PHE A 12 -18.23 7.65 -13.51
CA PHE A 12 -17.59 8.88 -13.04
C PHE A 12 -18.50 9.70 -12.12
N ALA A 13 -17.96 10.10 -10.97
CA ALA A 13 -18.50 11.11 -10.08
C ALA A 13 -17.42 12.18 -9.83
N LYS A 14 -17.10 12.95 -10.89
CA LYS A 14 -15.94 13.85 -10.95
C LYS A 14 -16.34 15.32 -10.80
N ILE A 15 -15.52 16.12 -10.11
CA ILE A 15 -15.61 17.60 -10.12
C ILE A 15 -14.38 18.19 -10.84
N ASN A 16 -14.61 18.99 -11.88
CA ASN A 16 -13.57 19.58 -12.74
C ASN A 16 -13.48 21.11 -12.59
N THR A 17 -13.75 21.66 -11.42
CA THR A 17 -13.80 23.13 -11.21
C THR A 17 -12.62 23.61 -10.39
N PHE A 18 -11.99 24.71 -10.83
CA PHE A 18 -10.98 25.44 -10.05
C PHE A 18 -11.60 26.31 -8.93
N ALA A 19 -12.89 26.61 -9.01
CA ALA A 19 -13.57 27.48 -8.07
C ALA A 19 -14.12 26.67 -6.88
N GLY A 20 -13.50 26.85 -5.70
CA GLY A 20 -13.93 26.24 -4.45
C GLY A 20 -13.26 24.89 -4.18
N ASN A 21 -12.94 24.63 -2.91
CA ASN A 21 -12.45 23.35 -2.40
C ASN A 21 -13.57 22.28 -2.41
N SER A 22 -14.28 22.13 -3.53
CA SER A 22 -15.43 21.25 -3.65
C SER A 22 -15.00 19.79 -3.73
N PRO A 23 -15.45 18.94 -2.80
CA PRO A 23 -15.03 17.54 -2.76
C PRO A 23 -15.58 16.75 -3.95
N GLY A 24 -14.86 15.69 -4.36
CA GLY A 24 -15.32 14.76 -5.39
C GLY A 24 -16.67 14.12 -5.05
N GLY A 25 -17.37 13.58 -6.07
CA GLY A 25 -18.65 12.92 -5.86
C GLY A 25 -18.49 11.53 -5.24
N ASN A 26 -19.58 10.95 -4.76
CA ASN A 26 -19.58 9.61 -4.19
C ASN A 26 -20.11 8.58 -5.20
N ILE A 27 -19.46 7.42 -5.27
CA ILE A 27 -19.90 6.26 -6.06
C ILE A 27 -20.19 5.13 -5.09
N PHE A 28 -21.41 4.61 -5.12
CA PHE A 28 -21.83 3.45 -4.34
C PHE A 28 -22.22 2.31 -5.28
N LEU A 29 -21.51 1.19 -5.24
CA LEU A 29 -21.82 -0.02 -5.97
C LEU A 29 -22.19 -1.14 -4.99
N ASN A 30 -23.39 -1.70 -5.15
CA ASN A 30 -23.85 -2.83 -4.36
C ASN A 30 -24.46 -3.87 -5.29
N SER A 31 -23.80 -5.02 -5.39
CA SER A 31 -24.16 -6.08 -6.33
C SER A 31 -23.49 -7.37 -5.90
N LYS A 32 -24.12 -8.53 -6.12
CA LYS A 32 -23.51 -9.82 -5.74
C LYS A 32 -22.17 -10.01 -6.45
N LYS A 33 -22.13 -9.70 -7.74
CA LYS A 33 -20.90 -9.70 -8.53
C LYS A 33 -20.68 -8.32 -9.15
N ILE A 34 -19.44 -7.85 -9.10
CA ILE A 34 -18.96 -6.68 -9.82
C ILE A 34 -17.77 -7.15 -10.63
N HIS A 35 -17.86 -7.03 -11.95
CA HIS A 35 -16.79 -7.37 -12.88
C HIS A 35 -16.40 -6.13 -13.66
N LEU A 36 -15.11 -5.79 -13.60
CA LEU A 36 -14.49 -4.70 -14.32
C LEU A 36 -13.45 -5.30 -15.26
N ASP A 37 -13.64 -5.08 -16.55
CA ASP A 37 -12.72 -5.47 -17.61
C ASP A 37 -12.40 -4.22 -18.44
N ASP A 38 -11.13 -3.83 -18.51
CA ASP A 38 -10.66 -2.60 -19.17
C ASP A 38 -11.52 -1.35 -18.86
N SER A 39 -11.86 -1.15 -17.58
CA SER A 39 -12.85 -0.18 -17.12
C SER A 39 -12.32 0.78 -16.04
N GLU A 40 -12.95 1.96 -15.88
CA GLU A 40 -12.61 2.94 -14.84
C GLU A 40 -13.82 3.30 -13.96
N ILE A 41 -13.67 3.16 -12.64
CA ILE A 41 -14.54 3.78 -11.64
C ILE A 41 -13.78 4.95 -11.02
N SER A 42 -14.31 6.17 -11.09
CA SER A 42 -13.57 7.32 -10.59
C SER A 42 -14.39 8.45 -9.96
N ALA A 43 -13.98 8.79 -8.74
CA ALA A 43 -14.52 9.84 -7.87
C ALA A 43 -13.53 11.01 -7.71
N ARG A 44 -12.92 11.45 -8.81
CA ARG A 44 -11.87 12.48 -8.79
C ARG A 44 -12.36 13.89 -8.46
N ALA A 45 -11.54 14.64 -7.74
CA ALA A 45 -11.73 16.07 -7.53
C ALA A 45 -10.58 16.88 -8.15
N MET A 46 -10.88 18.05 -8.71
CA MET A 46 -9.86 18.94 -9.23
C MET A 46 -9.14 19.72 -8.13
N TRP A 47 -9.85 20.08 -7.06
CA TRP A 47 -9.34 20.74 -5.84
C TRP A 47 -10.20 20.27 -4.65
N GLY A 48 -9.74 20.49 -3.41
CA GLY A 48 -10.41 19.94 -2.23
C GLY A 48 -10.15 18.44 -2.07
N LYS A 49 -11.02 17.72 -1.36
CA LYS A 49 -10.85 16.29 -1.10
C LYS A 49 -11.39 15.43 -2.25
N GLY A 50 -10.70 14.35 -2.61
CA GLY A 50 -11.23 13.32 -3.50
C GLY A 50 -12.56 12.75 -2.97
N GLY A 51 -13.37 12.19 -3.85
CA GLY A 51 -14.67 11.64 -3.47
C GLY A 51 -14.57 10.33 -2.67
N SER A 52 -15.69 9.65 -2.46
CA SER A 52 -15.70 8.31 -1.89
C SER A 52 -16.17 7.28 -2.91
N ILE A 53 -15.50 6.14 -2.95
CA ILE A 53 -15.94 4.96 -3.70
C ILE A 53 -16.20 3.85 -2.70
N ASP A 54 -17.46 3.43 -2.59
CA ASP A 54 -17.91 2.37 -1.70
C ASP A 54 -18.41 1.19 -2.55
N ILE A 55 -17.76 0.04 -2.42
CA ILE A 55 -18.06 -1.19 -3.17
C ILE A 55 -18.44 -2.29 -2.18
N GLN A 56 -19.62 -2.87 -2.39
CA GLN A 56 -20.13 -4.00 -1.63
C GLN A 56 -20.51 -5.13 -2.60
N SER A 57 -19.86 -6.28 -2.45
CA SER A 57 -20.11 -7.45 -3.30
C SER A 57 -19.85 -8.77 -2.60
N GLU A 58 -20.24 -9.89 -3.22
CA GLU A 58 -19.72 -11.22 -2.87
C GLU A 58 -18.42 -11.45 -3.67
N ILE A 59 -18.39 -10.98 -4.93
CA ILE A 59 -17.24 -11.10 -5.83
C ILE A 59 -16.96 -9.75 -6.49
N LEU A 60 -15.73 -9.26 -6.32
CA LEU A 60 -15.16 -8.14 -7.05
C LEU A 60 -14.01 -8.62 -7.94
N ASP A 61 -14.24 -8.58 -9.24
CA ASP A 61 -13.28 -8.95 -10.28
C ASP A 61 -12.78 -7.68 -10.98
N VAL A 62 -11.48 -7.39 -10.91
CA VAL A 62 -10.86 -6.21 -11.56
C VAL A 62 -9.75 -6.70 -12.49
N PHE A 63 -9.97 -6.55 -13.79
CA PHE A 63 -9.08 -7.00 -14.88
C PHE A 63 -8.77 -5.80 -15.78
N GLY A 64 -7.50 -5.44 -15.97
CA GLY A 64 -7.12 -4.26 -16.78
C GLY A 64 -7.72 -2.94 -16.31
N SER A 65 -8.23 -2.88 -15.07
CA SER A 65 -9.21 -1.87 -14.66
C SER A 65 -8.70 -1.00 -13.51
N ARG A 66 -9.35 0.15 -13.31
CA ARG A 66 -8.94 1.16 -12.33
C ARG A 66 -10.10 1.62 -11.46
N ILE A 67 -9.90 1.62 -10.15
CA ILE A 67 -10.77 2.25 -9.16
C ILE A 67 -9.98 3.42 -8.59
N THR A 68 -10.46 4.66 -8.75
CA THR A 68 -9.65 5.85 -8.45
C THR A 68 -10.44 6.94 -7.73
N SER A 69 -10.06 7.21 -6.49
CA SER A 69 -10.51 8.37 -5.73
C SER A 69 -9.35 9.32 -5.42
N ALA A 70 -9.08 10.25 -6.34
CA ALA A 70 -7.90 11.11 -6.27
C ALA A 70 -8.23 12.60 -6.35
N SER A 71 -7.32 13.45 -5.88
CA SER A 71 -7.44 14.91 -5.96
C SER A 71 -6.10 15.62 -6.14
N PHE A 72 -6.13 16.88 -6.61
CA PHE A 72 -4.98 17.76 -6.42
C PHE A 72 -4.84 18.27 -4.98
N GLY A 73 -5.96 18.38 -4.25
CA GLY A 73 -5.94 18.63 -2.80
C GLY A 73 -5.66 17.33 -2.04
N ASP A 74 -6.53 16.98 -1.10
CA ASP A 74 -6.43 15.73 -0.35
C ASP A 74 -7.04 14.55 -1.11
N GLY A 75 -6.46 13.37 -0.97
CA GLY A 75 -6.95 12.14 -1.59
C GLY A 75 -8.33 11.75 -1.07
N GLY A 76 -9.05 10.97 -1.89
CA GLY A 76 -10.37 10.49 -1.52
C GLY A 76 -10.32 9.15 -0.79
N ASN A 77 -11.49 8.55 -0.56
CA ASN A 77 -11.56 7.25 0.11
C ASN A 77 -12.01 6.15 -0.87
N VAL A 78 -11.45 4.96 -0.73
CA VAL A 78 -11.95 3.74 -1.37
C VAL A 78 -12.21 2.70 -0.30
N SER A 79 -13.45 2.22 -0.20
CA SER A 79 -13.88 1.16 0.71
C SER A 79 -14.43 -0.01 -0.10
N ILE A 80 -13.88 -1.20 0.14
CA ILE A 80 -14.29 -2.44 -0.52
C ILE A 80 -14.62 -3.46 0.56
N LEU A 81 -15.87 -3.91 0.56
CA LEU A 81 -16.32 -5.06 1.35
C LEU A 81 -16.74 -6.15 0.35
N SER A 82 -15.96 -7.23 0.26
CA SER A 82 -16.27 -8.31 -0.66
C SER A 82 -15.76 -9.65 -0.15
N ASP A 83 -16.52 -10.73 -0.29
CA ASP A 83 -16.00 -12.05 0.11
C ASP A 83 -14.73 -12.39 -0.71
N ASN A 84 -14.75 -12.11 -2.00
CA ASN A 84 -13.63 -12.35 -2.90
C ASN A 84 -13.25 -11.09 -3.68
N VAL A 85 -11.96 -10.76 -3.71
CA VAL A 85 -11.39 -9.68 -4.51
C VAL A 85 -10.28 -10.23 -5.40
N THR A 86 -10.42 -10.04 -6.71
CA THR A 86 -9.40 -10.38 -7.70
C THR A 86 -8.89 -9.11 -8.37
N LEU A 87 -7.58 -8.87 -8.32
CA LEU A 87 -6.90 -7.81 -9.09
C LEU A 87 -5.95 -8.47 -10.10
N ASN A 88 -6.24 -8.39 -11.39
CA ASN A 88 -5.42 -9.04 -12.42
C ASN A 88 -5.15 -8.11 -13.61
N ASP A 89 -4.17 -8.47 -14.41
CA ASP A 89 -3.84 -7.81 -15.68
C ASP A 89 -3.63 -6.30 -15.52
N ILE A 90 -2.70 -5.90 -14.64
CA ILE A 90 -2.35 -4.48 -14.45
C ILE A 90 -3.56 -3.67 -13.94
N SER A 91 -4.18 -4.16 -12.86
CA SER A 91 -5.32 -3.50 -12.21
C SER A 91 -4.91 -2.62 -11.05
N PHE A 92 -5.68 -1.56 -10.80
CA PHE A 92 -5.32 -0.51 -9.84
C PHE A 92 -6.46 -0.10 -8.90
N ILE A 93 -6.16 0.03 -7.62
CA ILE A 93 -6.98 0.75 -6.63
C ILE A 93 -6.17 1.94 -6.14
N VAL A 94 -6.71 3.15 -6.28
CA VAL A 94 -5.93 4.39 -6.08
C VAL A 94 -6.71 5.40 -5.23
N ALA A 95 -6.07 5.89 -4.18
CA ALA A 95 -6.51 6.98 -3.31
C ALA A 95 -5.39 8.03 -3.19
N GLU A 96 -5.17 8.78 -4.28
CA GLU A 96 -3.99 9.65 -4.44
C GLU A 96 -4.29 11.13 -4.18
N ALA A 97 -3.29 11.85 -3.66
CA ALA A 97 -3.29 13.29 -3.50
C ALA A 97 -2.07 13.90 -4.20
N ILE A 98 -2.21 15.05 -4.87
CA ILE A 98 -1.04 15.68 -5.50
C ILE A 98 -0.34 16.65 -4.55
N PHE A 99 -1.09 17.51 -3.84
CA PHE A 99 -0.51 18.52 -2.95
C PHE A 99 -0.93 18.36 -1.49
N GLY A 100 -2.00 17.62 -1.21
CA GLY A 100 -2.51 17.41 0.16
C GLY A 100 -2.14 16.06 0.75
N ILE A 101 -2.94 15.58 1.71
CA ILE A 101 -2.73 14.27 2.34
C ILE A 101 -3.30 13.17 1.45
N GLY A 102 -2.58 12.05 1.30
CA GLY A 102 -3.02 10.87 0.57
C GLY A 102 -4.37 10.36 1.09
N GLY A 103 -5.10 9.68 0.21
CA GLY A 103 -6.43 9.16 0.55
C GLY A 103 -6.35 7.86 1.34
N SER A 104 -7.49 7.36 1.83
CA SER A 104 -7.52 6.08 2.56
C SER A 104 -8.10 4.97 1.70
N ILE A 105 -7.48 3.78 1.75
CA ILE A 105 -8.01 2.56 1.16
C ILE A 105 -8.30 1.56 2.27
N SER A 106 -9.53 1.04 2.30
CA SER A 106 -9.94 -0.05 3.18
C SER A 106 -10.50 -1.20 2.34
N ILE A 107 -9.95 -2.40 2.53
CA ILE A 107 -10.43 -3.63 1.87
C ILE A 107 -10.66 -4.68 2.95
N GLU A 108 -11.90 -5.14 3.08
CA GLU A 108 -12.28 -6.27 3.93
C GLU A 108 -12.76 -7.42 3.04
N ALA A 109 -12.09 -8.57 3.14
CA ALA A 109 -12.39 -9.73 2.31
C ALA A 109 -12.01 -11.08 2.92
N GLU A 110 -12.68 -12.15 2.50
CA GLU A 110 -12.28 -13.53 2.82
C GLU A 110 -11.08 -13.95 1.97
N SER A 111 -11.08 -13.63 0.68
CA SER A 111 -9.94 -13.90 -0.20
C SER A 111 -9.60 -12.69 -1.05
N ILE A 112 -8.31 -12.35 -1.08
CA ILE A 112 -7.74 -11.38 -2.00
C ILE A 112 -6.66 -12.06 -2.80
N THR A 113 -6.82 -12.09 -4.12
CA THR A 113 -5.79 -12.55 -5.05
C THR A 113 -5.41 -11.41 -5.98
N ALA A 114 -4.13 -11.05 -6.01
CA ALA A 114 -3.62 -10.09 -6.98
C ALA A 114 -2.48 -10.70 -7.81
N SER A 115 -2.58 -10.57 -9.13
CA SER A 115 -1.48 -10.84 -10.06
C SER A 115 -1.29 -9.61 -10.93
N TRP A 116 -0.15 -8.93 -10.79
CA TRP A 116 0.04 -7.60 -11.39
C TRP A 116 -1.01 -6.58 -10.94
N GLY A 117 -1.56 -6.75 -9.72
CA GLY A 117 -2.46 -5.77 -9.10
C GLY A 117 -1.67 -4.74 -8.31
N SER A 118 -2.19 -3.50 -8.22
CA SER A 118 -1.58 -2.45 -7.43
C SER A 118 -2.58 -1.67 -6.59
N ILE A 119 -2.20 -1.34 -5.36
CA ILE A 119 -3.00 -0.58 -4.41
C ILE A 119 -2.16 0.62 -3.93
N PHE A 120 -2.66 1.84 -4.13
CA PHE A 120 -1.91 3.07 -3.93
C PHE A 120 -2.66 4.09 -3.09
N ALA A 121 -2.05 4.56 -2.01
CA ALA A 121 -2.51 5.71 -1.24
C ALA A 121 -1.37 6.73 -1.11
N ILE A 122 -0.90 7.22 -2.27
CA ILE A 122 0.31 8.02 -2.39
C ILE A 122 0.02 9.53 -2.37
N SER A 123 1.02 10.32 -1.99
CA SER A 123 0.97 11.77 -2.02
C SER A 123 2.36 12.40 -2.17
N ASN A 124 2.44 13.68 -2.54
CA ASN A 124 3.68 14.45 -2.45
C ASN A 124 3.84 15.24 -1.13
N GLN A 125 2.88 15.23 -0.19
CA GLN A 125 3.06 15.86 1.12
C GLN A 125 3.08 14.81 2.23
N GLN A 126 1.96 14.10 2.42
CA GLN A 126 1.81 13.06 3.42
C GLN A 126 1.07 11.87 2.79
N GLY A 127 1.64 10.67 2.84
CA GLY A 127 1.01 9.47 2.32
C GLY A 127 -0.29 9.15 3.06
N GLY A 128 -1.20 8.46 2.37
CA GLY A 128 -2.45 8.00 2.96
C GLY A 128 -2.34 6.58 3.49
N ASP A 129 -3.39 6.11 4.17
CA ASP A 129 -3.35 4.80 4.83
C ASP A 129 -4.00 3.70 3.97
N ILE A 130 -3.40 2.51 4.01
CA ILE A 130 -3.97 1.30 3.41
C ILE A 130 -4.24 0.28 4.52
N ASN A 131 -5.49 -0.11 4.65
CA ASN A 131 -5.95 -1.13 5.60
C ASN A 131 -6.57 -2.30 4.82
N ILE A 132 -5.94 -3.48 4.91
CA ILE A 132 -6.42 -4.70 4.27
C ILE A 132 -6.68 -5.73 5.37
N THR A 133 -7.92 -6.19 5.49
CA THR A 133 -8.36 -7.03 6.60
C THR A 133 -9.04 -8.29 6.10
N GLY A 134 -8.55 -9.44 6.56
CA GLY A 134 -9.18 -10.72 6.36
C GLY A 134 -10.41 -10.88 7.25
N THR A 135 -11.32 -11.78 6.89
CA THR A 135 -12.50 -12.08 7.73
C THR A 135 -12.20 -13.08 8.86
N GLY A 136 -10.96 -13.58 8.98
CA GLY A 136 -10.52 -14.46 10.07
C GLY A 136 -10.02 -15.84 9.59
N PRO A 137 -10.20 -16.91 10.37
CA PRO A 137 -9.70 -18.25 10.01
C PRO A 137 -10.20 -18.71 8.63
N GLY A 138 -9.29 -19.26 7.81
CA GLY A 138 -9.55 -19.66 6.43
C GLY A 138 -9.37 -18.55 5.37
N SER A 139 -9.32 -17.28 5.78
CA SER A 139 -9.13 -16.17 4.83
C SER A 139 -7.69 -16.09 4.30
N SER A 140 -7.49 -15.58 3.09
CA SER A 140 -6.19 -15.54 2.44
C SER A 140 -5.91 -14.24 1.69
N LEU A 141 -4.67 -13.77 1.77
CA LEU A 141 -4.12 -12.74 0.91
C LEU A 141 -2.98 -13.33 0.08
N ALA A 142 -3.15 -13.40 -1.23
CA ALA A 142 -2.16 -13.89 -2.17
C ALA A 142 -1.78 -12.82 -3.18
N LEU A 143 -0.54 -12.33 -3.10
CA LEU A 143 0.00 -11.29 -3.97
C LEU A 143 1.11 -11.88 -4.83
N ASN A 144 1.02 -11.65 -6.14
CA ASN A 144 1.96 -12.12 -7.14
C ASN A 144 2.36 -10.97 -8.06
N SER A 145 3.64 -10.60 -8.10
CA SER A 145 4.12 -9.45 -8.90
C SER A 145 3.27 -8.19 -8.71
N SER A 146 2.84 -7.96 -7.47
CA SER A 146 1.88 -6.91 -7.10
C SER A 146 2.53 -5.86 -6.21
N LEU A 147 1.89 -4.70 -6.09
CA LEU A 147 2.40 -3.57 -5.33
C LEU A 147 1.35 -3.01 -4.36
N ILE A 148 1.72 -2.81 -3.11
CA ILE A 148 0.97 -1.99 -2.15
C ILE A 148 1.88 -0.86 -1.71
N SER A 149 1.46 0.39 -1.91
CA SER A 149 2.32 1.54 -1.63
C SER A 149 1.56 2.75 -1.08
N THR A 150 2.14 3.33 -0.03
CA THR A 150 1.77 4.62 0.56
C THR A 150 2.92 5.62 0.43
N ASP A 151 3.86 5.33 -0.48
CA ASP A 151 5.09 6.10 -0.64
C ASP A 151 4.81 7.57 -0.92
N LEU A 152 5.78 8.41 -0.54
CA LEU A 152 5.79 9.80 -0.99
C LEU A 152 6.39 9.92 -2.38
N GLY A 153 5.69 10.67 -3.23
CA GLY A 153 6.09 10.93 -4.62
C GLY A 153 7.37 11.76 -4.74
N TYR A 154 8.04 11.61 -5.89
CA TYR A 154 9.24 12.35 -6.26
C TYR A 154 8.98 13.86 -6.30
N ASN A 155 9.91 14.66 -5.76
CA ASN A 155 9.86 16.13 -5.69
C ASN A 155 8.86 16.70 -4.69
N SER A 156 8.65 16.03 -3.56
CA SER A 156 8.08 16.71 -2.41
C SER A 156 9.01 17.83 -1.95
N GLU A 157 8.53 19.09 -1.98
CA GLU A 157 9.28 20.24 -1.47
C GLU A 157 9.31 20.28 0.07
N ASN A 158 8.44 19.51 0.75
CA ASN A 158 8.43 19.36 2.20
C ASN A 158 7.59 18.13 2.61
N PRO A 159 8.14 16.91 2.47
CA PRO A 159 7.39 15.72 2.85
C PRO A 159 7.27 15.64 4.36
N ASP A 160 6.07 15.32 4.85
CA ASP A 160 5.82 15.08 6.27
C ASP A 160 6.11 13.62 6.62
N SER A 161 5.32 12.68 6.07
CA SER A 161 5.46 11.25 6.34
C SER A 161 4.82 10.42 5.23
N ALA A 162 5.39 9.26 4.90
CA ALA A 162 4.63 8.24 4.17
C ALA A 162 3.50 7.71 5.07
N GLY A 163 2.45 7.16 4.47
CA GLY A 163 1.26 6.69 5.20
C GLY A 163 1.41 5.25 5.69
N ASP A 164 0.55 4.78 6.58
CA ASP A 164 0.72 3.44 7.16
C ASP A 164 0.05 2.35 6.30
N ILE A 165 0.65 1.15 6.30
CA ILE A 165 0.06 -0.05 5.71
C ILE A 165 -0.21 -1.06 6.81
N THR A 166 -1.47 -1.45 6.96
CA THR A 166 -1.89 -2.52 7.86
C THR A 166 -2.52 -3.66 7.06
N VAL A 167 -1.96 -4.86 7.21
CA VAL A 167 -2.55 -6.11 6.71
C VAL A 167 -2.81 -7.01 7.90
N SER A 168 -4.06 -7.41 8.13
CA SER A 168 -4.43 -8.11 9.37
C SER A 168 -5.53 -9.13 9.17
N ASN A 169 -5.66 -10.04 10.15
CA ASN A 169 -6.77 -10.99 10.27
C ASN A 169 -6.95 -11.96 9.08
N PHE A 170 -5.90 -12.15 8.28
CA PHE A 170 -5.82 -13.24 7.31
C PHE A 170 -5.30 -14.51 7.97
N ASP A 171 -5.80 -15.68 7.57
CA ASP A 171 -5.20 -16.94 7.99
C ASP A 171 -3.79 -17.09 7.38
N THR A 172 -3.68 -16.83 6.08
CA THR A 172 -2.41 -16.89 5.34
C THR A 172 -2.18 -15.63 4.52
N ILE A 173 -0.92 -15.17 4.52
CA ILE A 173 -0.45 -14.05 3.70
C ILE A 173 0.74 -14.54 2.88
N THR A 174 0.63 -14.49 1.55
CA THR A 174 1.67 -14.92 0.63
C THR A 174 2.04 -13.80 -0.34
N LEU A 175 3.32 -13.41 -0.32
CA LEU A 175 3.93 -12.48 -1.25
C LEU A 175 4.87 -13.26 -2.16
N SER A 176 4.66 -13.18 -3.46
CA SER A 176 5.43 -13.96 -4.44
C SER A 176 5.84 -13.13 -5.65
N ASN A 177 6.95 -13.52 -6.27
CA ASN A 177 7.44 -13.02 -7.55
C ASN A 177 7.53 -11.49 -7.61
N ARG A 178 8.50 -10.87 -6.93
CA ARG A 178 8.71 -9.41 -6.91
C ARG A 178 7.47 -8.63 -6.43
N THR A 179 6.72 -9.20 -5.49
CA THR A 179 5.69 -8.44 -4.81
C THR A 179 6.35 -7.45 -3.86
N LEU A 180 5.88 -6.20 -3.85
CA LEU A 180 6.42 -5.15 -3.00
C LEU A 180 5.30 -4.55 -2.12
N ILE A 181 5.56 -4.43 -0.83
CA ILE A 181 4.77 -3.63 0.11
C ILE A 181 5.67 -2.54 0.64
N THR A 182 5.34 -1.28 0.42
CA THR A 182 6.23 -0.16 0.73
C THR A 182 5.52 1.04 1.33
N SER A 183 6.11 1.59 2.38
CA SER A 183 5.74 2.86 2.99
C SER A 183 7.01 3.70 3.16
N SER A 184 7.57 4.04 2.02
CA SER A 184 8.89 4.62 1.88
C SER A 184 8.81 6.08 1.49
N ILE A 185 9.92 6.79 1.71
CA ILE A 185 10.08 8.15 1.20
C ILE A 185 11.09 8.13 0.06
N GLY A 186 10.58 8.53 -1.10
CA GLY A 186 11.38 8.75 -2.28
C GLY A 186 12.28 9.98 -2.12
N PRO A 187 13.26 10.13 -3.02
CA PRO A 187 14.20 11.22 -2.92
C PRO A 187 13.52 12.58 -3.10
N THR A 188 13.70 13.44 -2.10
CA THR A 188 13.34 14.85 -2.16
C THR A 188 14.36 15.60 -3.00
N GLN A 189 13.88 16.54 -3.81
CA GLN A 189 14.74 17.50 -4.49
C GLN A 189 14.51 18.86 -3.87
N THR A 190 15.59 19.51 -3.43
CA THR A 190 15.54 20.94 -3.12
C THR A 190 15.52 21.70 -4.45
N SER A 191 14.54 22.58 -4.65
CA SER A 191 14.45 23.42 -5.85
C SER A 191 15.50 24.55 -5.86
N SER A 192 16.39 24.61 -4.86
CA SER A 192 17.44 25.63 -4.72
C SER A 192 18.70 25.06 -4.06
N PRO A 193 19.86 25.06 -4.77
CA PRO A 193 21.13 24.67 -4.17
C PRO A 193 21.46 25.54 -2.95
N GLY A 194 21.61 24.94 -1.78
CA GLY A 194 22.03 25.63 -0.55
C GLY A 194 20.92 26.07 0.41
N LEU A 195 19.66 25.72 0.16
CA LEU A 195 18.62 25.71 1.20
C LEU A 195 18.57 24.31 1.82
N LYS A 196 18.92 24.21 3.10
CA LYS A 196 18.62 23.00 3.87
C LYS A 196 17.11 22.85 3.96
N LEU A 197 16.57 21.70 3.56
CA LEU A 197 15.24 21.32 4.04
C LEU A 197 15.37 21.06 5.54
N GLU A 198 14.48 21.66 6.33
CA GLU A 198 14.51 21.52 7.79
C GLU A 198 14.00 20.14 8.27
N SER A 199 13.44 19.32 7.37
CA SER A 199 13.03 17.94 7.67
C SER A 199 12.94 17.10 6.39
N GLY A 200 13.69 16.01 6.30
CA GLY A 200 13.28 14.86 5.48
C GLY A 200 12.06 14.23 6.14
N GLY A 201 11.02 13.93 5.37
CA GLY A 201 9.81 13.31 5.92
C GLY A 201 10.09 11.92 6.50
N ASN A 202 9.21 11.39 7.34
CA ASN A 202 9.39 10.06 7.96
C ASN A 202 8.82 8.93 7.11
N ALA A 203 9.55 7.82 6.95
CA ALA A 203 8.94 6.62 6.38
C ALA A 203 7.78 6.15 7.29
N GLY A 204 6.72 5.62 6.69
CA GLY A 204 5.57 5.14 7.45
C GLY A 204 5.78 3.71 7.92
N ASN A 205 4.79 3.15 8.60
CA ASN A 205 4.88 1.85 9.22
C ASN A 205 4.16 0.78 8.40
N ILE A 206 4.67 -0.44 8.45
CA ILE A 206 4.04 -1.62 7.87
C ILE A 206 3.79 -2.64 8.99
N SER A 207 2.52 -3.00 9.20
CA SER A 207 2.11 -4.03 10.16
C SER A 207 1.40 -5.15 9.42
N ILE A 208 1.96 -6.36 9.47
CA ILE A 208 1.39 -7.55 8.82
C ILE A 208 1.17 -8.63 9.88
N ASN A 209 -0.09 -9.00 10.09
CA ASN A 209 -0.49 -9.95 11.11
C ASN A 209 -1.35 -11.06 10.49
N ALA A 210 -0.83 -12.28 10.48
CA ALA A 210 -1.55 -13.47 10.02
C ALA A 210 -1.83 -14.44 11.16
N LEU A 211 -2.95 -15.17 11.07
CA LEU A 211 -3.35 -16.14 12.09
C LEU A 211 -2.52 -17.42 12.02
N SER A 212 -2.07 -17.82 10.81
CA SER A 212 -1.28 -19.03 10.60
C SER A 212 0.10 -18.75 10.01
N SER A 213 0.19 -18.03 8.89
CA SER A 213 1.50 -17.82 8.25
C SER A 213 1.65 -16.57 7.40
N ILE A 214 2.89 -16.07 7.35
CA ILE A 214 3.38 -15.06 6.40
C ILE A 214 4.50 -15.70 5.58
N SER A 215 4.39 -15.67 4.25
CA SER A 215 5.42 -16.17 3.35
C SER A 215 5.81 -15.11 2.31
N LEU A 216 7.11 -14.83 2.21
CA LEU A 216 7.72 -14.01 1.17
C LEU A 216 8.60 -14.92 0.31
N ALA A 217 8.37 -14.90 -1.00
CA ALA A 217 9.13 -15.71 -1.96
C ALA A 217 9.53 -14.91 -3.20
N ASN A 218 10.65 -15.32 -3.82
CA ASN A 218 11.08 -14.90 -5.16
C ASN A 218 11.21 -13.37 -5.31
N GLN A 219 12.17 -12.76 -4.62
CA GLN A 219 12.40 -11.30 -4.63
C GLN A 219 11.23 -10.45 -4.13
N SER A 220 10.35 -11.01 -3.30
CA SER A 220 9.31 -10.20 -2.66
C SER A 220 9.91 -9.37 -1.53
N SER A 221 9.41 -8.16 -1.34
CA SER A 221 10.00 -7.18 -0.42
C SER A 221 8.96 -6.44 0.41
N ILE A 222 9.29 -6.17 1.66
CA ILE A 222 8.58 -5.24 2.55
C ILE A 222 9.55 -4.14 2.94
N SER A 223 9.20 -2.88 2.71
CA SER A 223 10.14 -1.77 2.89
C SER A 223 9.52 -0.52 3.49
N THR A 224 10.20 0.05 4.47
CA THR A 224 9.92 1.37 5.04
C THR A 224 11.16 2.26 4.91
N THR A 225 11.84 2.13 3.77
CA THR A 225 13.13 2.77 3.55
C THR A 225 12.93 4.28 3.31
N SER A 226 13.76 5.08 3.95
CA SER A 226 13.86 6.52 3.65
C SER A 226 15.10 6.79 2.81
N THR A 227 14.92 7.38 1.61
CA THR A 227 16.02 7.65 0.66
C THR A 227 16.02 9.10 0.18
N VAL A 228 17.20 9.72 0.05
CA VAL A 228 17.40 11.02 -0.63
C VAL A 228 18.69 11.05 -1.45
N PHE A 229 18.74 11.94 -2.46
CA PHE A 229 19.90 12.11 -3.34
C PHE A 229 21.02 12.94 -2.70
N PHE A 230 22.25 12.59 -3.08
CA PHE A 230 23.52 13.18 -2.66
C PHE A 230 23.66 14.66 -3.06
N ASP A 231 23.32 15.59 -2.17
CA ASP A 231 23.92 16.93 -2.17
C ASP A 231 24.52 17.36 -0.81
N GLY A 232 24.44 16.49 0.20
CA GLY A 232 25.06 16.69 1.51
C GLY A 232 24.39 17.77 2.37
N SER A 233 23.14 18.16 2.08
CA SER A 233 22.47 19.27 2.78
C SER A 233 21.09 18.98 3.39
N VAL A 234 20.65 17.72 3.48
CA VAL A 234 19.33 17.37 4.04
C VAL A 234 19.44 16.43 5.25
N ASP A 235 18.78 16.81 6.34
CA ASP A 235 18.37 15.89 7.41
C ASP A 235 17.28 14.98 6.86
N ASN A 236 17.22 13.74 7.32
CA ASN A 236 16.99 12.59 6.49
C ASN A 236 15.93 11.64 7.05
N GLY A 237 14.80 12.08 7.62
CA GLY A 237 13.62 11.24 7.90
C GLY A 237 13.85 9.80 8.39
N PRO A 238 13.72 9.45 9.69
CA PRO A 238 13.90 8.08 10.17
C PRO A 238 13.14 7.02 9.35
N GLY A 239 13.74 5.82 9.27
CA GLY A 239 13.09 4.65 8.69
C GLY A 239 11.90 4.20 9.57
N GLY A 240 10.89 3.59 8.95
CA GLY A 240 9.66 3.23 9.65
C GLY A 240 9.74 1.89 10.41
N LEU A 241 8.69 1.55 11.15
CA LEU A 241 8.54 0.24 11.78
C LEU A 241 7.99 -0.78 10.78
N ILE A 242 8.63 -1.95 10.71
CA ILE A 242 8.03 -3.14 10.09
C ILE A 242 7.74 -4.15 11.19
N ASN A 243 6.47 -4.45 11.42
CA ASN A 243 6.01 -5.45 12.37
C ASN A 243 5.37 -6.63 11.64
N LEU A 244 5.94 -7.83 11.82
CA LEU A 244 5.40 -9.07 11.27
C LEU A 244 5.02 -10.04 12.39
N GLN A 245 3.77 -10.48 12.40
CA GLN A 245 3.26 -11.42 13.40
C GLN A 245 2.54 -12.61 12.77
N ALA A 246 3.05 -13.82 12.99
CA ALA A 246 2.38 -15.07 12.63
C ALA A 246 3.05 -16.29 13.32
N PRO A 247 2.32 -17.41 13.52
CA PRO A 247 2.93 -18.67 13.96
C PRO A 247 4.07 -19.15 13.06
N SER A 248 3.98 -18.93 11.75
CA SER A 248 5.05 -19.28 10.81
C SER A 248 5.37 -18.11 9.90
N ILE A 249 6.62 -17.67 9.91
CA ILE A 249 7.13 -16.63 9.03
C ILE A 249 8.25 -17.24 8.18
N SER A 250 8.13 -17.14 6.86
CA SER A 250 9.13 -17.66 5.94
C SER A 250 9.53 -16.61 4.91
N LEU A 251 10.83 -16.37 4.81
CA LEU A 251 11.46 -15.63 3.72
C LEU A 251 12.28 -16.64 2.92
N ALA A 252 11.89 -16.88 1.68
CA ALA A 252 12.57 -17.79 0.80
C ALA A 252 13.02 -17.08 -0.48
N GLY A 253 14.26 -17.36 -0.87
CA GLY A 253 14.69 -17.18 -2.24
C GLY A 253 14.05 -18.23 -3.16
N GLY A 254 14.25 -18.02 -4.46
CA GLY A 254 13.95 -19.01 -5.49
C GLY A 254 14.63 -18.60 -6.79
N ASP A 255 14.09 -19.02 -7.93
CA ASP A 255 14.71 -18.79 -9.26
C ASP A 255 14.96 -17.31 -9.58
N LEU A 256 14.18 -16.41 -8.96
CA LEU A 256 14.33 -14.97 -9.15
C LEU A 256 15.34 -14.34 -8.18
N GLY A 257 15.70 -14.99 -7.07
CA GLY A 257 16.56 -14.44 -6.01
C GLY A 257 15.84 -14.28 -4.67
N GLY A 258 16.56 -13.72 -3.70
CA GLY A 258 16.14 -13.60 -2.30
C GLY A 258 15.05 -12.59 -2.02
N SER A 259 14.20 -12.89 -1.03
CA SER A 259 13.21 -11.94 -0.50
C SER A 259 13.85 -10.99 0.51
N SER A 260 13.25 -9.83 0.78
CA SER A 260 13.82 -8.84 1.71
C SER A 260 12.81 -8.16 2.62
N ILE A 261 13.28 -7.77 3.81
CA ILE A 261 12.61 -6.82 4.70
C ILE A 261 13.60 -5.70 5.02
N ASP A 262 13.25 -4.45 4.72
CA ASP A 262 14.19 -3.32 4.79
C ASP A 262 13.55 -2.07 5.41
N SER A 263 14.01 -1.68 6.59
CA SER A 263 13.65 -0.42 7.25
C SER A 263 14.79 0.59 7.29
N SER A 264 15.79 0.45 6.41
CA SER A 264 16.98 1.29 6.41
C SER A 264 16.72 2.76 6.06
N THR A 265 17.70 3.61 6.37
CA THR A 265 17.80 4.99 5.90
C THR A 265 19.05 5.12 5.03
N ARG A 266 18.98 5.91 3.96
CA ARG A 266 20.18 6.35 3.22
C ARG A 266 20.41 7.83 3.56
N GLY A 267 21.21 8.09 4.60
CA GLY A 267 21.58 9.43 5.08
C GLY A 267 22.04 9.40 6.55
N GLU A 268 21.94 10.54 7.26
CA GLU A 268 22.43 10.68 8.65
C GLU A 268 21.41 10.27 9.73
N ASP A 269 20.13 10.06 9.37
CA ASP A 269 19.07 9.71 10.34
C ASP A 269 18.99 8.22 10.68
N SER A 270 18.28 7.95 11.78
CA SER A 270 18.13 6.60 12.35
C SER A 270 17.33 5.69 11.43
N ALA A 271 17.95 4.59 10.98
CA ALA A 271 17.21 3.50 10.33
C ALA A 271 16.10 2.98 11.27
N GLY A 272 15.05 2.41 10.69
CA GLY A 272 13.86 1.94 11.37
C GLY A 272 14.06 0.63 12.13
N THR A 273 12.95 0.15 12.69
CA THR A 273 12.88 -1.07 13.49
C THR A 273 12.20 -2.17 12.68
N ILE A 274 12.74 -3.39 12.75
CA ILE A 274 12.05 -4.59 12.30
C ILE A 274 11.73 -5.43 13.53
N ASP A 275 10.44 -5.70 13.75
CA ASP A 275 9.92 -6.55 14.81
C ASP A 275 9.24 -7.77 14.18
N ILE A 276 9.81 -8.95 14.43
CA ILE A 276 9.26 -10.23 13.96
C ILE A 276 8.90 -11.04 15.19
N GLN A 277 7.61 -11.25 15.37
CA GLN A 277 7.07 -11.97 16.53
C GLN A 277 6.35 -13.23 16.09
N GLY A 278 6.74 -14.36 16.66
CA GLY A 278 5.79 -15.45 16.79
C GLY A 278 4.70 -15.03 17.78
N PRO A 279 3.43 -15.47 17.64
CA PRO A 279 2.57 -15.53 18.81
C PRO A 279 3.32 -16.34 19.88
N ASN A 280 3.14 -15.98 21.15
CA ASN A 280 3.78 -16.54 22.34
C ASN A 280 3.32 -18.01 22.60
N LEU A 281 3.29 -18.80 21.54
CA LEU A 281 2.82 -20.17 21.40
C LEU A 281 4.05 -21.05 21.18
N ALA A 282 4.13 -22.17 21.90
CA ALA A 282 5.13 -23.17 21.65
C ALA A 282 5.00 -23.67 20.19
N GLY A 283 6.05 -23.51 19.39
CA GLY A 283 6.07 -23.99 18.00
C GLY A 283 6.08 -22.91 16.91
N SER A 284 6.21 -21.62 17.27
CA SER A 284 6.44 -20.57 16.28
C SER A 284 7.75 -20.81 15.50
N THR A 285 7.74 -20.56 14.18
CA THR A 285 8.89 -20.80 13.29
C THR A 285 9.23 -19.57 12.46
N LEU A 286 10.52 -19.24 12.40
CA LEU A 286 11.09 -18.27 11.48
C LEU A 286 12.10 -19.00 10.58
N ASN A 287 11.81 -19.03 9.28
CA ASN A 287 12.69 -19.65 8.27
C ASN A 287 13.16 -18.60 7.27
N ILE A 288 14.46 -18.32 7.25
CA ILE A 288 15.09 -17.39 6.31
C ILE A 288 16.05 -18.19 5.44
N THR A 289 15.85 -18.19 4.13
CA THR A 289 16.71 -18.88 3.16
C THR A 289 16.99 -17.96 1.99
N ASP A 290 18.27 -17.72 1.71
CA ASP A 290 18.74 -16.83 0.65
C ASP A 290 18.03 -15.48 0.64
N SER A 291 17.84 -14.84 1.80
CA SER A 291 17.01 -13.64 1.96
C SER A 291 17.63 -12.69 2.98
N ASP A 292 17.29 -11.40 2.89
CA ASP A 292 17.92 -10.32 3.67
C ASP A 292 16.93 -9.62 4.61
N ILE A 293 17.40 -9.25 5.81
CA ILE A 293 16.68 -8.38 6.76
C ILE A 293 17.64 -7.24 7.15
N THR A 294 17.23 -5.99 6.90
CA THR A 294 18.07 -4.80 7.12
C THR A 294 17.35 -3.75 7.95
N SER A 295 17.91 -3.37 9.10
CA SER A 295 17.34 -2.37 10.04
C SER A 295 18.41 -1.79 10.96
N SER A 296 18.12 -0.68 11.67
CA SER A 296 18.95 -0.27 12.83
C SER A 296 18.75 -1.19 14.03
N THR A 297 17.51 -1.65 14.21
CA THR A 297 17.06 -2.45 15.35
C THR A 297 16.25 -3.63 14.84
N PHE A 298 16.71 -4.84 15.15
CA PHE A 298 16.01 -6.08 14.85
C PHE A 298 15.59 -6.75 16.16
N ILE A 299 14.28 -6.97 16.31
CA ILE A 299 13.68 -7.64 17.45
C ILE A 299 13.11 -8.97 16.97
N LEU A 300 13.49 -10.05 17.65
CA LEU A 300 12.96 -11.40 17.45
C LEU A 300 12.41 -11.90 18.78
N ALA A 301 11.11 -12.19 18.83
CA ALA A 301 10.40 -12.67 20.01
C ALA A 301 9.65 -13.99 19.74
#